data_AF-A0A081PP08-F1
#
_entry.id   AF-A0A081PP08-F1
#
_cell.length_a   1.000
_cell.length_b   1.000
_cell.length_c   1.000
_cell.angle_alpha   90.00
_cell.angle_beta   90.00
_cell.angle_gamma   90.00
#
_symmetry.space_group_name_H-M   'P 1'
#
loop_
_entity.id
_entity.type
_entity.pdbx_description
1 polymer ?
#
loop_
_entity_poly.entity_id
_entity_poly.type
_entity_poly.pdbx_seq_one_letter_code
_entity_poly.pdbx_strand_id
1 'polypeptide(L)'
;MTNSNLKTFDNFYANLAQSAYLGRPVKFPYESQKKYDRDVLDSGQSLEFDFSKDAEFYNKITKKLEITPGGKKLPHGGKVYLQPDPDLHDVYKITTVPVPDTNGMRQEPHRTKLYQKGLLTDEKAGFNAYYLTDTPTLSKDTTKTYMAIRGSDAISYENWNDWIDNDAKFALNHIHTPQAKLATAGMKAKIAEMREKAPQATMDITGHSLGTIVSAQGIAGLTDEELKKIGKVVLFDGPDTTKSLKKMGLSDEKIQKISEKIEYYVNPFDIVGMLNREHTIAKLPG
;
A
#
# COMPACT_ATOMS: atom_id res chain seq x y z
N MET A 1 -19.53 16.40 3.20
CA MET A 1 -18.54 16.05 2.16
C MET A 1 -18.17 14.60 2.36
N THR A 2 -18.47 13.75 1.39
CA THR A 2 -18.19 12.30 1.41
C THR A 2 -16.68 12.10 1.23
N ASN A 3 -15.95 12.03 2.34
CA ASN A 3 -14.49 11.85 2.38
C ASN A 3 -14.04 10.42 2.02
N SER A 4 -14.93 9.58 1.48
CA SER A 4 -14.61 8.22 1.00
C SER A 4 -13.61 8.21 -0.17
N ASN A 5 -13.32 9.37 -0.76
CA ASN A 5 -12.30 9.53 -1.79
C ASN A 5 -11.23 10.45 -1.20
N LEU A 6 -10.12 9.88 -0.71
CA LEU A 6 -8.96 10.54 -0.06
C LEU A 6 -8.22 11.56 -0.97
N LYS A 7 -8.87 12.13 -1.98
CA LYS A 7 -8.34 13.00 -3.03
C LYS A 7 -8.12 14.45 -2.57
N THR A 8 -7.56 14.66 -1.39
CA THR A 8 -7.00 15.96 -0.98
C THR A 8 -5.55 15.78 -0.55
N PHE A 9 -4.79 16.87 -0.48
CA PHE A 9 -3.40 16.85 -0.01
C PHE A 9 -3.21 17.38 1.42
N ASP A 10 -4.28 17.41 2.21
CA ASP A 10 -4.26 18.01 3.56
C ASP A 10 -3.70 17.07 4.63
N ASN A 11 -3.78 15.75 4.41
CA ASN A 11 -3.25 14.74 5.32
C ASN A 11 -2.17 13.92 4.62
N PHE A 12 -0.93 14.04 5.11
CA PHE A 12 0.23 13.38 4.51
C PHE A 12 0.09 11.86 4.41
N TYR A 13 -0.45 11.19 5.43
CA TYR A 13 -0.66 9.73 5.38
C TYR A 13 -1.78 9.36 4.40
N ALA A 14 -2.83 10.18 4.30
CA ALA A 14 -3.85 9.99 3.28
C ALA A 14 -3.25 10.13 1.86
N ASN A 15 -2.30 11.06 1.67
CA ASN A 15 -1.58 11.27 0.42
C ASN A 15 -0.79 10.03 0.01
N LEU A 16 -0.07 9.43 0.96
CA LEU A 16 0.66 8.19 0.76
C LEU A 16 -0.29 7.02 0.46
N ALA A 17 -1.36 6.86 1.24
CA ALA A 17 -2.33 5.78 1.07
C ALA A 17 -3.06 5.86 -0.28
N GLN A 18 -3.49 7.06 -0.69
CA GLN A 18 -4.14 7.23 -1.99
C GLN A 18 -3.15 7.00 -3.14
N SER A 19 -1.90 7.43 -3.02
CA SER A 19 -0.92 7.31 -4.10
C SER A 19 -0.53 5.86 -4.40
N ALA A 20 -0.83 4.93 -3.49
CA ALA A 20 -0.72 3.50 -3.75
C ALA A 20 -1.67 2.99 -4.85
N TYR A 21 -2.75 3.72 -5.15
CA TYR A 21 -3.79 3.32 -6.10
C TYR A 21 -3.56 3.86 -7.52
N LEU A 22 -4.17 3.16 -8.48
CA LEU A 22 -4.29 3.66 -9.83
C LEU A 22 -5.34 4.79 -9.92
N GLY A 23 -5.19 5.69 -10.90
CA GLY A 23 -6.18 6.74 -11.14
C GLY A 23 -6.25 7.83 -10.05
N ARG A 24 -5.13 8.11 -9.39
CA ARG A 24 -4.96 9.18 -8.41
C ARG A 24 -4.07 10.30 -8.95
N PRO A 25 -4.08 11.51 -8.36
CA PRO A 25 -3.28 12.63 -8.87
C PRO A 25 -1.78 12.35 -8.83
N VAL A 26 -1.31 11.80 -7.71
CA VAL A 26 0.03 11.23 -7.55
C VAL A 26 -0.13 9.72 -7.44
N LYS A 27 0.81 8.97 -8.03
CA LYS A 27 0.73 7.51 -8.15
C LYS A 27 2.11 6.93 -7.93
N PHE A 28 2.19 5.87 -7.13
CA PHE A 28 3.39 5.05 -6.92
C PHE A 28 3.50 3.82 -7.83
N PRO A 29 2.39 3.15 -8.27
CA PRO A 29 2.49 1.94 -9.10
C PRO A 29 3.43 2.12 -10.29
N TYR A 30 4.35 1.16 -10.49
CA TYR A 30 5.41 1.22 -11.49
C TYR A 30 4.83 1.38 -12.91
N GLU A 31 3.77 0.64 -13.21
CA GLU A 31 3.03 0.66 -14.48
C GLU A 31 2.34 2.00 -14.76
N SER A 32 2.17 2.84 -13.74
CA SER A 32 1.57 4.17 -13.87
C SER A 32 2.58 5.30 -14.08
N GLN A 33 3.89 5.00 -13.92
CA GLN A 33 4.97 5.95 -14.09
C GLN A 33 5.28 6.20 -15.57
N LYS A 34 5.84 7.39 -15.87
CA LYS A 34 6.35 7.69 -17.22
C LYS A 34 7.58 6.82 -17.50
N LYS A 35 7.92 6.65 -18.78
CA LYS A 35 9.10 5.86 -19.17
C LYS A 35 10.37 6.34 -18.46
N TYR A 36 10.64 7.64 -18.47
CA TYR A 36 11.81 8.22 -17.79
C TYR A 36 11.83 7.91 -16.28
N ASP A 37 10.69 8.02 -15.60
CA ASP A 37 10.58 7.75 -14.16
C ASP A 37 10.78 6.26 -13.85
N ARG A 38 10.37 5.36 -14.75
CA ARG A 38 10.67 3.92 -14.66
C ARG A 38 12.15 3.66 -14.85
N ASP A 39 12.79 4.29 -15.83
CA ASP A 39 14.24 4.15 -16.06
C ASP A 39 15.05 4.59 -14.81
N VAL A 40 14.58 5.59 -14.05
CA VAL A 40 15.15 5.99 -12.75
C VAL A 40 15.04 4.86 -11.73
N LEU A 41 13.85 4.29 -11.55
CA LEU A 41 13.63 3.17 -10.61
C LEU A 41 14.44 1.92 -11.01
N ASP A 42 14.47 1.59 -12.30
CA ASP A 42 15.20 0.45 -12.86
C ASP A 42 16.73 0.60 -12.70
N SER A 43 17.23 1.84 -12.61
CA SER A 43 18.64 2.13 -12.30
C SER A 43 19.00 2.00 -10.81
N GLY A 44 18.02 1.70 -9.95
CA GLY A 44 18.20 1.63 -8.50
C GLY A 44 18.14 2.98 -7.79
N GLN A 45 17.73 4.05 -8.49
CA GLN A 45 17.51 5.37 -7.91
C GLN A 45 16.07 5.54 -7.42
N SER A 46 15.87 6.49 -6.51
CA SER A 46 14.54 6.81 -5.99
C SER A 46 13.84 7.89 -6.81
N LEU A 47 12.51 7.87 -6.79
CA LEU A 47 11.67 8.85 -7.46
C LEU A 47 11.09 9.86 -6.46
N GLU A 48 11.33 11.16 -6.66
CA GLU A 48 10.79 12.22 -5.80
C GLU A 48 9.31 12.47 -6.09
N PHE A 49 8.51 12.53 -5.03
CA PHE A 49 7.14 13.02 -5.04
C PHE A 49 6.99 14.21 -4.10
N ASP A 50 6.28 15.24 -4.53
CA ASP A 50 6.12 16.50 -3.81
C ASP A 50 4.64 16.87 -3.67
N PHE A 51 4.05 16.51 -2.53
CA PHE A 51 2.64 16.76 -2.22
C PHE A 51 2.34 18.22 -1.85
N SER A 52 3.36 19.09 -1.77
CA SER A 52 3.16 20.52 -1.53
C SER A 52 2.78 21.29 -2.80
N LYS A 53 2.95 20.65 -3.96
CA LYS A 53 2.60 21.19 -5.27
C LYS A 53 1.23 20.72 -5.72
N ASP A 54 0.60 21.56 -6.54
CA ASP A 54 -0.65 21.21 -7.20
C ASP A 54 -0.42 20.02 -8.16
N ALA A 55 -1.35 19.07 -8.17
CA ALA A 55 -1.32 17.94 -9.07
C ALA A 55 -2.52 17.98 -10.02
N GLU A 56 -2.25 17.84 -11.31
CA GLU A 56 -3.27 17.75 -12.34
C GLU A 56 -3.54 16.30 -12.72
N PHE A 57 -4.80 15.94 -12.82
CA PHE A 57 -5.21 14.58 -13.17
C PHE A 57 -6.44 14.57 -14.07
N TYR A 58 -6.34 13.87 -15.19
CA TYR A 58 -7.50 13.64 -16.04
C TYR A 58 -8.33 12.47 -15.50
N ASN A 59 -9.51 12.80 -14.97
CA ASN A 59 -10.47 11.81 -14.52
C ASN A 59 -11.22 11.23 -15.71
N LYS A 60 -10.95 9.96 -16.02
CA LYS A 60 -11.56 9.25 -17.15
C LYS A 60 -13.08 9.08 -17.03
N ILE A 61 -13.61 9.05 -15.80
CA ILE A 61 -15.05 8.88 -15.52
C ILE A 61 -15.77 10.19 -15.80
N THR A 62 -15.30 11.30 -15.21
CA THR A 62 -15.92 12.62 -15.38
C THR A 62 -15.51 13.30 -16.69
N LYS A 63 -14.50 12.76 -17.38
CA LYS A 63 -13.88 13.30 -18.60
C LYS A 63 -13.38 14.74 -18.41
N LYS A 64 -12.85 15.06 -17.23
CA LYS A 64 -12.38 16.40 -16.86
C LYS A 64 -10.98 16.35 -16.27
N LEU A 65 -10.23 17.43 -16.51
CA LEU A 65 -9.02 17.72 -15.75
C LEU A 65 -9.43 18.19 -14.36
N GLU A 66 -8.98 17.47 -13.34
CA GLU A 66 -9.14 17.81 -11.94
C GLU A 66 -7.80 18.31 -11.42
N ILE A 67 -7.81 19.40 -10.66
CA ILE A 67 -6.63 19.94 -9.97
C ILE A 67 -6.79 19.64 -8.49
N THR A 68 -5.81 18.97 -7.91
CA THR A 68 -5.69 18.78 -6.46
C THR A 68 -4.69 19.81 -5.94
N PRO A 69 -5.12 20.80 -5.13
CA PRO A 69 -4.22 21.80 -4.59
C PRO A 69 -3.15 21.17 -3.69
N GLY A 70 -1.94 21.71 -3.76
CA GLY A 70 -0.80 21.28 -2.96
C GLY A 70 -0.99 21.57 -1.47
N GLY A 71 -0.74 20.55 -0.66
CA GLY A 71 -0.91 20.61 0.80
C GLY A 71 0.01 21.64 1.46
N LYS A 72 -0.42 22.19 2.58
CA LYS A 72 0.34 23.18 3.35
C LYS A 72 0.81 22.56 4.67
N LYS A 73 2.04 22.91 5.09
CA LYS A 73 2.66 22.45 6.36
C LYS A 73 2.73 20.92 6.49
N LEU A 74 3.01 20.23 5.39
CA LEU A 74 3.19 18.78 5.39
C LEU A 74 4.55 18.38 6.01
N PRO A 75 4.65 17.19 6.62
CA PRO A 75 5.93 16.59 7.00
C PRO A 75 6.94 16.64 5.86
N HIS A 76 8.21 16.93 6.17
CA HIS A 76 9.31 17.03 5.21
C HIS A 76 9.02 17.97 4.03
N GLY A 77 8.20 19.00 4.25
CA GLY A 77 7.77 19.93 3.19
C GLY A 77 6.90 19.27 2.11
N GLY A 78 6.32 18.11 2.39
CA GLY A 78 5.53 17.33 1.43
C GLY A 78 6.35 16.43 0.50
N LYS A 79 7.67 16.41 0.65
CA LYS A 79 8.57 15.61 -0.19
C LYS A 79 8.81 14.22 0.37
N VAL A 80 8.76 13.22 -0.50
CA VAL A 80 9.13 11.82 -0.22
C VAL A 80 9.76 11.19 -1.44
N TYR A 81 10.56 10.15 -1.20
CA TYR A 81 11.31 9.46 -2.23
C TYR A 81 10.88 8.00 -2.28
N LEU A 82 10.20 7.60 -3.36
CA LEU A 82 9.83 6.22 -3.61
C LEU A 82 11.10 5.42 -3.91
N GLN A 83 11.40 4.45 -3.05
CA GLN A 83 12.56 3.58 -3.20
C GLN A 83 12.23 2.45 -4.18
N PRO A 84 13.19 2.02 -5.01
CA PRO A 84 12.99 0.92 -5.95
C PRO A 84 12.83 -0.42 -5.20
N ASP A 85 12.08 -1.33 -5.81
CA ASP A 85 12.02 -2.74 -5.44
C ASP A 85 12.90 -3.52 -6.43
N PRO A 86 14.13 -3.89 -6.07
CA PRO A 86 15.07 -4.53 -6.99
C PRO A 86 14.61 -5.93 -7.45
N ASP A 87 13.68 -6.55 -6.72
CA ASP A 87 13.12 -7.84 -7.08
C ASP A 87 11.90 -7.71 -8.02
N LEU A 88 11.45 -6.49 -8.32
CA LEU A 88 10.29 -6.26 -9.17
C LEU A 88 10.55 -6.68 -10.62
N HIS A 89 9.73 -7.60 -11.11
CA HIS A 89 9.78 -8.08 -12.48
C HIS A 89 8.39 -8.49 -12.99
N ASP A 90 8.26 -8.54 -14.30
CA ASP A 90 7.08 -9.07 -14.98
C ASP A 90 7.16 -10.60 -15.09
N VAL A 91 6.09 -11.28 -14.71
CA VAL A 91 5.91 -12.72 -14.94
C VAL A 91 5.17 -12.91 -16.26
N TYR A 92 5.71 -13.75 -17.14
CA TYR A 92 5.19 -13.98 -18.48
C TYR A 92 4.67 -15.41 -18.67
N LYS A 93 3.61 -15.55 -19.47
CA LYS A 93 3.26 -16.82 -20.12
C LYS A 93 3.97 -16.87 -21.47
N ILE A 94 4.68 -17.96 -21.72
CA ILE A 94 5.31 -18.22 -23.02
C ILE A 94 4.42 -19.20 -23.76
N THR A 95 3.92 -18.79 -24.93
CA THR A 95 3.20 -19.66 -25.87
C THR A 95 3.87 -19.62 -27.22
N THR A 96 3.82 -20.71 -27.98
CA THR A 96 4.30 -20.72 -29.36
C THR A 96 3.20 -20.27 -30.31
N VAL A 97 3.48 -19.26 -31.13
CA VAL A 97 2.59 -18.85 -32.23
C VAL A 97 3.24 -19.20 -33.56
N PRO A 98 2.49 -19.78 -34.50
CA PRO A 98 3.02 -20.08 -35.82
C PRO A 98 3.08 -18.79 -36.65
N VAL A 99 4.26 -18.45 -37.18
CA VAL A 99 4.51 -17.30 -38.04
C VAL A 99 5.02 -17.75 -39.41
N PRO A 100 4.70 -17.03 -40.51
CA PRO A 100 5.24 -17.36 -41.83
C PRO A 100 6.77 -17.23 -41.90
N ASP A 101 7.43 -18.17 -42.57
CA ASP A 101 8.87 -18.19 -42.86
C ASP A 101 9.12 -18.69 -44.30
N THR A 102 10.33 -18.52 -44.83
CA THR A 102 10.68 -18.89 -46.22
C THR A 102 10.43 -20.36 -46.55
N ASN A 103 10.34 -21.23 -45.54
CA ASN A 103 10.12 -22.67 -45.68
C ASN A 103 8.78 -23.17 -45.10
N GLY A 104 7.81 -22.28 -44.79
CA GLY A 104 6.49 -22.65 -44.25
C GLY A 104 6.08 -21.87 -43.01
N MET A 105 5.62 -22.56 -41.96
CA MET A 105 5.29 -21.94 -40.67
C MET A 105 6.39 -22.25 -39.65
N ARG A 106 7.00 -21.22 -39.07
CA ARG A 106 7.91 -21.33 -37.93
C ARG A 106 7.15 -21.11 -36.64
N GLN A 107 7.45 -21.87 -35.58
CA GLN A 107 6.93 -21.58 -34.25
C GLN A 107 7.80 -20.53 -33.58
N GLU A 108 7.23 -19.40 -33.21
CA GLU A 108 7.92 -18.35 -32.45
C GLU A 108 7.39 -18.22 -31.02
N PRO A 109 8.28 -17.99 -30.04
CA PRO A 109 7.86 -17.75 -28.67
C PRO A 109 7.20 -16.38 -28.55
N HIS A 110 5.90 -16.38 -28.27
CA HIS A 110 5.14 -15.20 -27.89
C HIS A 110 5.09 -15.09 -26.36
N ARG A 111 5.49 -13.92 -25.84
CA ARG A 111 5.47 -13.61 -24.40
C ARG A 111 4.27 -12.72 -24.08
N THR A 112 3.35 -13.24 -23.27
CA THR A 112 2.22 -12.47 -22.75
C THR A 112 2.47 -12.17 -21.27
N LYS A 113 2.55 -10.89 -20.89
CA LYS A 113 2.65 -10.49 -19.47
C LYS A 113 1.41 -10.97 -18.73
N LEU A 114 1.63 -11.64 -17.59
CA LEU A 114 0.57 -12.10 -16.71
C LEU A 114 0.35 -11.13 -15.55
N TYR A 115 1.41 -10.87 -14.77
CA TYR A 115 1.36 -10.06 -13.56
C TYR A 115 2.77 -9.62 -13.12
N GLN A 116 2.86 -8.64 -12.24
CA GLN A 116 4.11 -8.18 -11.61
C GLN A 116 4.36 -8.84 -10.26
N LYS A 117 5.63 -9.08 -9.96
CA LYS A 117 6.07 -9.67 -8.70
C LYS A 117 7.41 -9.09 -8.25
N GLY A 118 7.59 -8.88 -6.96
CA GLY A 118 8.78 -8.40 -6.29
C GLY A 118 8.68 -8.63 -4.77
N LEU A 119 9.51 -7.95 -3.99
CA LEU A 119 9.45 -8.02 -2.52
C LEU A 119 8.17 -7.40 -1.98
N LEU A 120 7.78 -6.25 -2.53
CA LEU A 120 6.62 -5.46 -2.09
C LEU A 120 5.44 -5.57 -3.05
N THR A 121 5.52 -6.46 -4.05
CA THR A 121 4.48 -6.65 -5.06
C THR A 121 4.26 -8.15 -5.32
N ASP A 122 3.02 -8.62 -5.24
CA ASP A 122 2.59 -9.89 -5.82
C ASP A 122 1.16 -9.69 -6.33
N GLU A 123 1.05 -9.23 -7.58
CA GLU A 123 -0.24 -8.90 -8.20
C GLU A 123 -1.17 -10.13 -8.27
N LYS A 124 -0.60 -11.33 -8.41
CA LYS A 124 -1.38 -12.57 -8.39
C LYS A 124 -2.03 -12.82 -7.03
N ALA A 125 -1.35 -12.45 -5.94
CA ALA A 125 -1.90 -12.47 -4.59
C ALA A 125 -2.69 -11.20 -4.23
N GLY A 126 -2.78 -10.21 -5.12
CA GLY A 126 -3.41 -8.91 -4.84
C GLY A 126 -2.62 -8.02 -3.88
N PHE A 127 -1.33 -8.30 -3.64
CA PHE A 127 -0.50 -7.53 -2.70
C PHE A 127 0.34 -6.49 -3.43
N ASN A 128 0.24 -5.22 -3.01
CA ASN A 128 1.06 -4.13 -3.52
C ASN A 128 1.37 -3.16 -2.38
N ALA A 129 2.64 -2.88 -2.17
CA ALA A 129 3.12 -1.94 -1.17
C ALA A 129 4.27 -1.11 -1.75
N TYR A 130 4.44 0.09 -1.20
CA TYR A 130 5.42 1.06 -1.67
C TYR A 130 6.24 1.55 -0.49
N TYR A 131 7.56 1.44 -0.59
CA TYR A 131 8.48 1.90 0.44
C TYR A 131 9.06 3.25 0.06
N LEU A 132 8.93 4.23 0.95
CA LEU A 132 9.39 5.59 0.73
C LEU A 132 10.29 6.05 1.88
N THR A 133 11.09 7.08 1.63
CA THR A 133 11.99 7.70 2.60
C THR A 133 11.85 9.22 2.56
N ASP A 134 12.22 9.89 3.66
CA ASP A 134 12.31 11.36 3.73
C ASP A 134 13.59 11.92 3.08
N THR A 135 14.53 11.05 2.73
CA THR A 135 15.75 11.37 1.98
C THR A 135 15.82 10.59 0.66
N PRO A 136 16.52 11.05 -0.39
CA PRO A 136 16.63 10.32 -1.65
C PRO A 136 17.24 8.92 -1.51
N THR A 137 18.16 8.75 -0.57
CA THR A 137 18.83 7.48 -0.29
C THR A 137 18.63 7.13 1.18
N LEU A 138 18.32 5.85 1.46
CA LEU A 138 18.29 5.33 2.82
C LEU A 138 19.70 5.41 3.43
N SER A 139 19.86 6.28 4.43
CA SER A 139 21.16 6.59 5.04
C SER A 139 20.99 7.02 6.50
N LYS A 140 22.09 7.40 7.15
CA LYS A 140 22.07 7.88 8.54
C LYS A 140 21.30 9.19 8.72
N ASP A 141 21.13 9.95 7.63
CA ASP A 141 20.37 11.20 7.62
C ASP A 141 18.85 10.96 7.48
N THR A 142 18.45 9.75 7.08
CA THR A 142 17.04 9.36 7.04
C THR A 142 16.48 9.35 8.46
N THR A 143 15.41 10.11 8.70
CA THR A 143 14.72 10.13 10.00
C THR A 143 13.41 9.36 9.94
N LYS A 144 12.78 9.32 8.77
CA LYS A 144 11.49 8.69 8.54
C LYS A 144 11.46 7.88 7.26
N THR A 145 10.88 6.70 7.36
CA THR A 145 10.53 5.87 6.20
C THR A 145 9.04 5.60 6.26
N TYR A 146 8.45 5.25 5.12
CA TYR A 146 7.03 5.05 4.98
C TYR A 146 6.75 3.78 4.20
N MET A 147 5.69 3.06 4.57
CA MET A 147 5.16 1.97 3.78
C MET A 147 3.68 2.22 3.50
N ALA A 148 3.34 2.47 2.24
CA ALA A 148 1.96 2.60 1.79
C ALA A 148 1.49 1.26 1.24
N ILE A 149 0.46 0.66 1.85
CA ILE A 149 -0.09 -0.63 1.46
C ILE A 149 -1.42 -0.41 0.75
N ARG A 150 -1.48 -0.85 -0.51
CA ARG A 150 -2.68 -0.77 -1.35
C ARG A 150 -3.71 -1.78 -0.85
N GLY A 151 -4.93 -1.32 -0.58
CA GLY A 151 -6.10 -2.20 -0.50
C GLY A 151 -6.66 -2.50 -1.89
N SER A 152 -7.67 -3.34 -2.00
CA SER A 152 -8.33 -3.60 -3.28
C SER A 152 -8.84 -2.29 -3.91
N ASP A 153 -8.71 -2.15 -5.24
CA ASP A 153 -9.33 -1.05 -5.99
C ASP A 153 -10.83 -1.03 -5.65
N ALA A 154 -11.36 0.18 -5.42
CA ALA A 154 -12.66 0.45 -4.80
C ALA A 154 -13.77 -0.60 -5.08
N ILE A 155 -14.58 -0.88 -4.07
CA ILE A 155 -15.74 -1.75 -4.23
C ILE A 155 -16.74 -1.05 -5.16
N SER A 156 -16.85 -1.53 -6.39
CA SER A 156 -17.94 -1.21 -7.31
C SER A 156 -19.08 -2.23 -7.12
N TYR A 157 -20.29 -1.92 -7.57
CA TYR A 157 -21.41 -2.90 -7.55
C TYR A 157 -21.05 -4.20 -8.30
N GLU A 158 -20.15 -4.11 -9.27
CA GLU A 158 -19.65 -5.23 -10.08
C GLU A 158 -18.60 -6.08 -9.33
N ASN A 159 -17.72 -5.45 -8.55
CA ASN A 159 -16.68 -6.14 -7.77
C ASN A 159 -17.12 -6.41 -6.33
N TRP A 160 -18.35 -6.03 -5.95
CA TRP A 160 -18.92 -6.22 -4.61
C TRP A 160 -19.08 -7.70 -4.28
N ASN A 161 -19.47 -8.52 -5.25
CA ASN A 161 -19.60 -9.96 -5.05
C ASN A 161 -18.23 -10.62 -4.84
N ASP A 162 -17.22 -10.32 -5.68
CA ASP A 162 -15.85 -10.83 -5.50
C ASP A 162 -15.22 -10.33 -4.18
N TRP A 163 -15.50 -9.08 -3.81
CA TRP A 163 -15.09 -8.50 -2.54
C TRP A 163 -15.78 -9.19 -1.35
N ILE A 164 -17.11 -9.39 -1.36
CA ILE A 164 -17.81 -10.12 -0.30
C ILE A 164 -17.33 -11.58 -0.23
N ASP A 165 -17.19 -12.23 -1.38
CA ASP A 165 -16.94 -13.66 -1.47
C ASP A 165 -15.51 -14.05 -1.15
N ASN A 166 -14.52 -13.18 -1.35
CA ASN A 166 -13.12 -13.51 -1.07
C ASN A 166 -12.50 -12.63 0.01
N ASP A 167 -12.65 -11.31 -0.08
CA ASP A 167 -11.92 -10.37 0.79
C ASP A 167 -12.67 -10.06 2.11
N ALA A 168 -13.99 -9.84 2.04
CA ALA A 168 -14.82 -9.65 3.20
C ALA A 168 -14.91 -10.94 4.01
N LYS A 169 -14.76 -12.13 3.42
CA LYS A 169 -14.57 -13.37 4.21
C LYS A 169 -13.36 -13.27 5.13
N PHE A 170 -12.25 -12.63 4.74
CA PHE A 170 -11.14 -12.43 5.68
C PHE A 170 -11.47 -11.41 6.76
N ALA A 171 -12.15 -10.32 6.41
CA ALA A 171 -12.58 -9.30 7.37
C ALA A 171 -13.62 -9.84 8.38
N LEU A 172 -14.65 -10.51 7.88
CA LEU A 172 -15.81 -11.06 8.60
C LEU A 172 -15.47 -12.35 9.34
N ASN A 173 -14.67 -13.24 8.74
CA ASN A 173 -14.18 -14.45 9.41
C ASN A 173 -12.91 -14.19 10.23
N HIS A 174 -12.37 -12.96 10.19
CA HIS A 174 -11.22 -12.53 10.98
C HIS A 174 -9.95 -13.36 10.72
N ILE A 175 -9.74 -13.85 9.49
CA ILE A 175 -8.67 -14.79 9.10
C ILE A 175 -7.40 -14.04 8.70
N HIS A 176 -6.24 -14.61 9.01
CA HIS A 176 -4.94 -14.09 8.56
C HIS A 176 -4.83 -14.16 7.02
N THR A 177 -4.67 -13.00 6.39
CA THR A 177 -4.66 -12.90 4.93
C THR A 177 -3.32 -13.32 4.33
N PRO A 178 -3.29 -13.97 3.16
CA PRO A 178 -2.04 -14.24 2.44
C PRO A 178 -1.21 -12.97 2.20
N GLN A 179 -1.88 -11.85 1.90
CA GLN A 179 -1.25 -10.54 1.68
C GLN A 179 -0.55 -10.03 2.94
N ALA A 180 -1.08 -10.29 4.14
CA ALA A 180 -0.44 -9.89 5.40
C ALA A 180 0.88 -10.63 5.65
N LYS A 181 1.01 -11.90 5.19
CA LYS A 181 2.28 -12.62 5.25
C LYS A 181 3.34 -11.98 4.36
N LEU A 182 2.94 -11.57 3.14
CA LEU A 182 3.80 -10.86 2.21
C LEU A 182 4.20 -9.48 2.77
N ALA A 183 3.24 -8.74 3.34
CA ALA A 183 3.50 -7.47 4.01
C ALA A 183 4.49 -7.64 5.18
N THR A 184 4.31 -8.69 6.00
CA THR A 184 5.25 -9.01 7.09
C THR A 184 6.66 -9.23 6.55
N ALA A 185 6.80 -10.03 5.49
CA ALA A 185 8.11 -10.32 4.89
C ALA A 185 8.77 -9.04 4.34
N GLY A 186 8.02 -8.22 3.62
CA GLY A 186 8.48 -6.92 3.13
C GLY A 186 8.91 -5.97 4.25
N MET A 187 8.10 -5.87 5.32
CA MET A 187 8.44 -5.07 6.49
C MET A 187 9.73 -5.55 7.17
N LYS A 188 9.91 -6.86 7.34
CA LYS A 188 11.13 -7.43 7.95
C LYS A 188 12.37 -7.12 7.13
N ALA A 189 12.29 -7.29 5.80
CA ALA A 189 13.38 -6.94 4.90
C ALA A 189 13.75 -5.45 5.00
N LYS A 190 12.76 -4.55 4.95
CA LYS A 190 13.01 -3.10 5.07
C LYS A 190 13.48 -2.67 6.46
N ILE A 191 13.00 -3.30 7.53
CA ILE A 191 13.51 -3.08 8.88
C ILE A 191 14.97 -3.52 8.99
N ALA A 192 15.36 -4.64 8.37
CA ALA A 192 16.75 -5.09 8.35
C ALA A 192 17.65 -4.08 7.62
N GLU A 193 17.25 -3.63 6.42
CA GLU A 193 17.96 -2.57 5.69
C GLU A 193 18.09 -1.28 6.51
N MET A 194 17.01 -0.86 7.19
CA MET A 194 17.03 0.32 8.06
C MET A 194 17.96 0.15 9.25
N ARG A 195 18.02 -1.03 9.88
CA ARG A 195 18.94 -1.25 11.02
C ARG A 195 20.40 -1.06 10.62
N GLU A 196 20.75 -1.41 9.40
CA GLU A 196 22.10 -1.22 8.86
C GLU A 196 22.37 0.23 8.42
N LYS A 197 21.48 0.78 7.58
CA LYS A 197 21.74 2.04 6.86
C LYS A 197 21.19 3.27 7.59
N ALA A 198 20.08 3.12 8.30
CA ALA A 198 19.32 4.20 8.95
C ALA A 198 18.87 3.80 10.37
N PRO A 199 19.82 3.52 11.30
CA PRO A 199 19.51 2.89 12.58
C PRO A 199 18.59 3.72 13.48
N GLN A 200 18.54 5.05 13.31
CA GLN A 200 17.66 5.95 14.06
C GLN A 200 16.30 6.19 13.40
N ALA A 201 16.13 5.79 12.13
CA ALA A 201 14.87 5.98 11.43
C ALA A 201 13.77 5.03 11.94
N THR A 202 12.53 5.52 11.91
CA THR A 202 11.33 4.69 12.11
C THR A 202 10.53 4.58 10.82
N MET A 203 9.82 3.47 10.65
CA MET A 203 8.89 3.25 9.55
C MET A 203 7.47 3.54 10.00
N ASP A 204 6.82 4.51 9.37
CA ASP A 204 5.38 4.70 9.51
C ASP A 204 4.66 3.93 8.39
N ILE A 205 3.49 3.37 8.69
CA ILE A 205 2.71 2.57 7.75
C ILE A 205 1.39 3.26 7.51
N THR A 206 0.89 3.19 6.27
CA THR A 206 -0.46 3.63 5.97
C THR A 206 -1.17 2.70 5.00
N GLY A 207 -2.48 2.63 5.11
CA GLY A 207 -3.33 1.84 4.23
C GLY A 207 -4.75 2.37 4.23
N HIS A 208 -5.46 2.08 3.15
CA HIS A 208 -6.87 2.45 2.98
C HIS A 208 -7.71 1.21 2.64
N SER A 209 -8.97 1.20 3.04
CA SER A 209 -9.90 0.09 2.78
C SER A 209 -9.32 -1.24 3.28
N LEU A 210 -9.22 -2.29 2.45
CA LEU A 210 -8.63 -3.56 2.85
C LEU A 210 -7.12 -3.50 3.16
N GLY A 211 -6.43 -2.46 2.69
CA GLY A 211 -5.04 -2.20 3.04
C GLY A 211 -4.85 -2.03 4.56
N THR A 212 -5.90 -1.69 5.30
CA THR A 212 -5.85 -1.60 6.77
C THR A 212 -5.69 -2.97 7.44
N ILE A 213 -6.38 -4.00 6.93
CA ILE A 213 -6.23 -5.38 7.44
C ILE A 213 -4.81 -5.86 7.17
N VAL A 214 -4.34 -5.68 5.94
CA VAL A 214 -2.99 -6.11 5.54
C VAL A 214 -1.92 -5.39 6.37
N SER A 215 -2.10 -4.10 6.65
CA SER A 215 -1.20 -3.32 7.50
C SER A 215 -1.18 -3.83 8.94
N ALA A 216 -2.35 -3.97 9.58
CA ALA A 216 -2.46 -4.37 10.98
C ALA A 216 -2.00 -5.83 11.20
N GLN A 217 -2.37 -6.74 10.31
CA GLN A 217 -1.90 -8.12 10.38
C GLN A 217 -0.43 -8.26 9.98
N GLY A 218 0.08 -7.40 9.09
CA GLY A 218 1.49 -7.38 8.70
C GLY A 218 2.41 -7.03 9.89
N ILE A 219 2.07 -5.97 10.64
CA ILE A 219 2.83 -5.62 11.85
C ILE A 219 2.65 -6.65 12.98
N ALA A 220 1.54 -7.39 12.99
CA ALA A 220 1.31 -8.47 13.95
C ALA A 220 2.28 -9.65 13.75
N GLY A 221 2.80 -9.85 12.54
CA GLY A 221 3.83 -10.85 12.23
C GLY A 221 5.26 -10.44 12.63
N LEU A 222 5.45 -9.23 13.16
CA LEU A 222 6.74 -8.71 13.60
C LEU A 222 7.04 -9.11 15.06
N THR A 223 8.31 -9.40 15.33
CA THR A 223 8.82 -9.54 16.70
C THR A 223 8.73 -8.22 17.47
N ASP A 224 8.87 -8.26 18.80
CA ASP A 224 8.85 -7.04 19.62
C ASP A 224 9.99 -6.07 19.26
N GLU A 225 11.18 -6.58 18.93
CA GLU A 225 12.31 -5.75 18.48
C GLU A 225 12.10 -5.14 17.10
N GLU A 226 11.41 -5.84 16.19
CA GLU A 226 11.03 -5.27 14.89
C GLU A 226 9.92 -4.23 15.05
N LEU A 227 8.95 -4.48 15.95
CA LEU A 227 7.85 -3.55 16.22
C LEU A 227 8.33 -2.20 16.78
N LYS A 228 9.47 -2.16 17.49
CA LYS A 228 10.11 -0.91 17.93
C LYS A 228 10.52 0.00 16.76
N LYS A 229 10.79 -0.54 15.58
CA LYS A 229 11.10 0.24 14.37
C LYS A 229 9.86 0.80 13.69
N ILE A 230 8.66 0.34 14.05
CA ILE A 230 7.40 0.91 13.58
C ILE A 230 7.08 2.15 14.41
N GLY A 231 6.98 3.31 13.76
CA GLY A 231 6.61 4.56 14.40
C GLY A 231 5.10 4.65 14.61
N LYS A 232 4.38 4.98 13.54
CA LYS A 232 2.91 5.08 13.49
C LYS A 232 2.29 4.21 12.41
N VAL A 233 1.04 3.82 12.58
CA VAL A 233 0.25 3.07 11.61
C VAL A 233 -1.07 3.80 11.40
N VAL A 234 -1.20 4.53 10.30
CA VAL A 234 -2.34 5.42 10.04
C VAL A 234 -3.26 4.81 8.99
N LEU A 235 -4.47 4.43 9.40
CA LEU A 235 -5.38 3.59 8.63
C LEU A 235 -6.66 4.34 8.26
N PHE A 236 -7.05 4.30 6.99
CA PHE A 236 -8.18 5.07 6.47
C PHE A 236 -9.32 4.15 6.01
N ASP A 237 -10.54 4.42 6.46
CA ASP A 237 -11.79 3.83 5.94
C ASP A 237 -11.73 2.30 5.75
N GLY A 238 -11.06 1.61 6.68
CA GLY A 238 -10.94 0.15 6.68
C GLY A 238 -11.54 -0.49 7.92
N PRO A 239 -11.82 -1.79 7.90
CA PRO A 239 -12.49 -2.51 8.99
C PRO A 239 -11.65 -2.52 10.28
N ASP A 240 -12.32 -2.76 11.41
CA ASP A 240 -11.64 -2.98 12.70
C ASP A 240 -10.96 -4.35 12.69
N THR A 241 -9.67 -4.36 13.01
CA THR A 241 -8.81 -5.53 12.95
C THR A 241 -8.68 -6.25 14.30
N THR A 242 -9.24 -5.73 15.39
CA THR A 242 -9.05 -6.25 16.75
C THR A 242 -9.39 -7.74 16.86
N LYS A 243 -10.57 -8.14 16.36
CA LYS A 243 -10.99 -9.56 16.35
C LYS A 243 -10.09 -10.44 15.47
N SER A 244 -9.58 -9.87 14.39
CA SER A 244 -8.65 -10.55 13.49
C SER A 244 -7.30 -10.80 14.13
N LEU A 245 -6.76 -9.83 14.87
CA LEU A 245 -5.53 -10.00 15.64
C LEU A 245 -5.70 -11.07 16.74
N LYS A 246 -6.85 -11.11 17.42
CA LYS A 246 -7.16 -12.19 18.38
C LYS A 246 -7.18 -13.57 17.73
N LYS A 247 -7.81 -13.73 16.56
CA LYS A 247 -7.85 -15.01 15.85
C LYS A 247 -6.50 -15.46 15.28
N MET A 248 -5.55 -14.54 15.10
CA MET A 248 -4.17 -14.90 14.77
C MET A 248 -3.41 -15.54 15.95
N GLY A 249 -4.02 -15.61 17.14
CA GLY A 249 -3.42 -16.23 18.34
C GLY A 249 -2.45 -15.32 19.08
N LEU A 250 -2.52 -13.99 18.86
CA LEU A 250 -1.71 -13.02 19.59
C LEU A 250 -2.18 -12.90 21.04
N SER A 251 -1.24 -12.65 21.96
CA SER A 251 -1.58 -12.28 23.35
C SER A 251 -2.21 -10.89 23.40
N ASP A 252 -3.04 -10.64 24.41
CA ASP A 252 -3.66 -9.32 24.62
C ASP A 252 -2.60 -8.21 24.77
N GLU A 253 -1.46 -8.51 25.42
CA GLU A 253 -0.32 -7.58 25.53
C GLU A 253 0.27 -7.19 24.16
N LYS A 254 0.42 -8.16 23.24
CA LYS A 254 0.93 -7.91 21.90
C LYS A 254 -0.08 -7.11 21.07
N ILE A 255 -1.36 -7.42 21.21
CA ILE A 255 -2.44 -6.68 20.56
C ILE A 255 -2.46 -5.24 21.07
N GLN A 256 -2.32 -5.02 22.38
CA GLN A 256 -2.24 -3.69 22.98
C GLN A 256 -1.07 -2.88 22.41
N LYS A 257 0.14 -3.46 22.37
CA LYS A 257 1.34 -2.81 21.77
C LYS A 257 1.13 -2.43 20.30
N ILE A 258 0.39 -3.25 19.55
CA ILE A 258 0.05 -2.97 18.15
C ILE A 258 -0.97 -1.84 18.07
N SER A 259 -2.05 -1.91 18.86
CA SER A 259 -3.12 -0.92 18.91
C SER A 259 -2.63 0.47 19.30
N GLU A 260 -1.66 0.57 20.21
CA GLU A 260 -1.03 1.85 20.60
C GLU A 260 -0.31 2.56 19.45
N LYS A 261 0.05 1.84 18.38
CA LYS A 261 0.64 2.41 17.17
C LYS A 261 -0.38 2.75 16.10
N ILE A 262 -1.59 2.21 16.19
CA ILE A 262 -2.62 2.33 15.15
C ILE A 262 -3.50 3.55 15.43
N GLU A 263 -3.65 4.38 14.41
CA GLU A 263 -4.59 5.49 14.36
C GLU A 263 -5.57 5.27 13.20
N TYR A 264 -6.86 5.22 13.51
CA TYR A 264 -7.91 5.05 12.50
C TYR A 264 -8.58 6.38 12.16
N TYR A 265 -8.64 6.69 10.88
CA TYR A 265 -9.49 7.72 10.29
C TYR A 265 -10.64 7.03 9.60
N VAL A 266 -11.86 7.24 10.10
CA VAL A 266 -13.03 6.53 9.61
C VAL A 266 -14.17 7.49 9.32
N ASN A 267 -14.69 7.44 8.10
CA ASN A 267 -15.93 8.08 7.73
C ASN A 267 -17.12 7.21 8.21
N PRO A 268 -18.02 7.73 9.07
CA PRO A 268 -19.16 6.95 9.59
C PRO A 268 -20.16 6.52 8.51
N PHE A 269 -20.10 7.13 7.32
CA PHE A 269 -20.92 6.73 6.17
C PHE A 269 -20.20 5.75 5.23
N ASP A 270 -18.97 5.35 5.55
CA ASP A 270 -18.24 4.35 4.78
C ASP A 270 -18.53 2.94 5.31
N ILE A 271 -19.11 2.08 4.47
CA ILE A 271 -19.55 0.74 4.87
C ILE A 271 -18.35 -0.13 5.29
N VAL A 272 -17.22 0.00 4.60
CA VAL A 272 -16.01 -0.79 4.89
C VAL A 272 -15.39 -0.34 6.21
N GLY A 273 -15.31 0.97 6.39
CA GLY A 273 -14.92 1.61 7.63
C GLY A 273 -15.84 1.29 8.81
N MET A 274 -17.10 0.91 8.61
CA MET A 274 -17.98 0.53 9.72
C MET A 274 -17.96 -0.97 10.04
N LEU A 275 -17.33 -1.82 9.23
CA LEU A 275 -17.26 -3.26 9.50
C LEU A 275 -16.47 -3.57 10.79
N ASN A 276 -16.98 -4.57 11.53
CA ASN A 276 -16.43 -5.10 12.79
C ASN A 276 -16.33 -4.12 13.96
N ARG A 277 -16.84 -2.90 13.81
CA ARG A 277 -16.87 -1.91 14.88
C ARG A 277 -18.16 -2.09 15.68
N GLU A 278 -18.07 -2.77 16.82
CA GLU A 278 -19.21 -2.99 17.72
C GLU A 278 -19.52 -1.77 18.61
N HIS A 279 -18.59 -0.81 18.68
CA HIS A 279 -18.73 0.41 19.46
C HIS A 279 -18.36 1.63 18.61
N THR A 280 -19.24 2.62 18.57
CA THR A 280 -18.89 3.96 18.11
C THR A 280 -17.87 4.58 19.09
N ILE A 281 -17.12 5.59 18.65
CA ILE A 281 -16.04 6.30 19.37
C ILE A 281 -16.45 6.76 20.80
N ALA A 282 -17.73 6.74 21.14
CA ALA A 282 -18.27 7.08 22.46
C ALA A 282 -18.13 6.00 23.55
N LYS A 283 -17.72 4.76 23.23
CA LYS A 283 -17.56 3.69 24.24
C LYS A 283 -16.39 2.75 23.94
N LEU A 284 -15.20 3.12 24.40
CA LEU A 284 -14.19 2.09 24.71
C LEU A 284 -14.51 1.56 26.12
N PRO A 285 -14.68 0.24 26.33
CA PRO A 285 -14.67 -0.31 27.67
C PRO A 285 -13.27 -0.11 28.27
N GLY A 286 -13.23 0.46 29.47
CA GLY A 286 -12.00 0.68 30.24
C GLY A 286 -11.42 -0.59 30.84
#